data_AF-A0A1G2CQY2-F1
#
_entry.id   AF-A0A1G2CQY2-F1
#
_cell.length_a   1.000
_cell.length_b   1.000
_cell.length_c   1.000
_cell.angle_alpha   90.00
_cell.angle_beta   90.00
_cell.angle_gamma   90.00
#
_symmetry.space_group_name_H-M   'P 1'
#
loop_
_entity.id
_entity.type
_entity.pdbx_description
1 polymer ?
#
loop_
_entity_poly.entity_id
_entity_poly.type
_entity_poly.pdbx_seq_one_letter_code
_entity_poly.pdbx_strand_id
1 'polypeptide(L)'
;MMLITPIFYITGALFSLTIAIGTYFSYREAKNKGLWYLALSFLFLSLHSFSLSVPSLIDGKNLILIAWGYILGMIFLYLLLLSALRVQTALHRGFMWKHSFIINTIILGIGVSVIWILVSDFHLPVISPRGTIFWNVNPVAGWLTGITSLIYGLMWADFFQQEKNMVSQNLSKIKMSILSFDGIMLGIAGLLVFTSNNETETIIGHSLFILACVLTLITLILPSKK
;
A
#
# COMPACT_ATOMS: atom_id res chain seq x y z
N MET A 1 15.53 -5.80 -22.82
CA MET A 1 15.88 -5.02 -21.62
C MET A 1 14.96 -5.49 -20.51
N MET A 2 15.49 -5.97 -19.38
CA MET A 2 14.66 -6.42 -18.26
C MET A 2 14.21 -5.19 -17.47
N LEU A 3 12.91 -5.03 -17.26
CA LEU A 3 12.37 -3.94 -16.45
C LEU A 3 12.44 -4.36 -14.97
N ILE A 4 13.12 -3.57 -14.14
CA ILE A 4 13.33 -3.87 -12.72
C ILE A 4 12.07 -3.51 -11.90
N THR A 5 11.50 -2.33 -12.17
CA THR A 5 10.29 -1.84 -11.46
C THR A 5 9.10 -2.83 -11.50
N PRO A 6 8.77 -3.44 -12.65
CA PRO A 6 7.67 -4.41 -12.73
C PRO A 6 7.94 -5.69 -11.94
N ILE A 7 9.21 -6.11 -11.81
CA ILE A 7 9.60 -7.28 -10.99
C ILE A 7 9.35 -6.99 -9.51
N PHE A 8 9.68 -5.79 -9.04
CA PHE A 8 9.37 -5.40 -7.67
C PHE A 8 7.86 -5.38 -7.41
N TYR A 9 7.09 -4.78 -8.30
CA TYR A 9 5.64 -4.73 -8.16
C TYR A 9 4.99 -6.11 -8.26
N ILE A 10 5.37 -6.99 -9.19
CA ILE A 10 4.77 -8.33 -9.30
C ILE A 10 5.08 -9.17 -8.06
N THR A 11 6.29 -9.04 -7.50
CA THR A 11 6.69 -9.74 -6.27
C THR A 11 5.84 -9.26 -5.09
N GLY A 12 5.68 -7.96 -4.92
CA GLY A 12 4.80 -7.40 -3.89
C GLY A 12 3.33 -7.77 -4.09
N ALA A 13 2.87 -7.86 -5.35
CA ALA A 13 1.51 -8.28 -5.68
C ALA A 13 1.23 -9.71 -5.21
N LEU A 14 2.18 -10.63 -5.41
CA LEU A 14 2.06 -12.03 -4.99
C LEU A 14 2.11 -12.17 -3.46
N PHE A 15 2.98 -11.43 -2.78
CA PHE A 15 3.03 -11.44 -1.31
C PHE A 15 1.73 -10.91 -0.71
N SER A 16 1.27 -9.73 -1.15
CA SER A 16 0.01 -9.15 -0.67
C SER A 16 -1.20 -10.03 -1.00
N LEU A 17 -1.25 -10.69 -2.17
CA LEU A 17 -2.31 -11.64 -2.50
C LEU A 17 -2.33 -12.82 -1.53
N THR A 18 -1.16 -13.38 -1.22
CA THR A 18 -1.02 -14.50 -0.27
C THR A 18 -1.54 -14.10 1.11
N ILE A 19 -1.20 -12.90 1.57
CA ILE A 19 -1.67 -12.35 2.84
C ILE A 19 -3.19 -12.14 2.81
N ALA A 20 -3.74 -11.59 1.71
CA ALA A 20 -5.17 -11.38 1.55
C ALA A 20 -5.96 -12.69 1.66
N ILE A 21 -5.50 -13.74 0.96
CA ILE A 21 -6.11 -15.07 0.99
C ILE A 21 -6.05 -15.68 2.40
N GLY A 22 -4.87 -15.66 3.04
CA GLY A 22 -4.70 -16.20 4.39
C GLY A 22 -5.63 -15.50 5.40
N THR A 23 -5.67 -14.18 5.35
CA THR A 23 -6.53 -13.36 6.23
C THR A 23 -8.01 -13.60 5.97
N TYR A 24 -8.42 -13.81 4.70
CA TYR A 24 -9.79 -14.15 4.36
C TYR A 24 -10.23 -15.50 4.92
N PHE A 25 -9.36 -16.52 4.88
CA PHE A 25 -9.66 -17.80 5.53
C PHE A 25 -9.80 -17.65 7.04
N SER A 26 -8.91 -16.89 7.69
CA SER A 26 -9.06 -16.57 9.13
C SER A 26 -10.35 -15.81 9.43
N TYR A 27 -10.80 -14.91 8.55
CA TYR A 27 -12.11 -14.26 8.65
C TYR A 27 -13.26 -15.27 8.59
N ARG A 28 -13.21 -16.24 7.67
CA ARG A 28 -14.29 -17.23 7.53
C ARG A 28 -14.49 -18.05 8.80
N GLU A 29 -13.41 -18.34 9.52
CA GLU A 29 -13.39 -19.06 10.80
C GLU A 29 -13.84 -18.17 11.97
N ALA A 30 -13.20 -17.01 12.14
CA ALA A 30 -13.42 -16.15 13.31
C ALA A 30 -14.65 -15.23 13.19
N LYS A 31 -15.21 -15.05 11.99
CA LYS A 31 -16.30 -14.10 11.66
C LYS A 31 -16.04 -12.65 12.09
N ASN A 32 -14.77 -12.27 12.26
CA ASN A 32 -14.37 -10.92 12.68
C ASN A 32 -14.30 -9.95 11.49
N LYS A 33 -15.13 -8.90 11.48
CA LYS A 33 -15.17 -7.89 10.40
C LYS A 33 -13.83 -7.18 10.19
N GLY A 34 -13.00 -7.01 11.23
CA GLY A 34 -11.66 -6.43 11.10
C GLY A 34 -10.76 -7.26 10.18
N LEU A 35 -10.84 -8.60 10.26
CA LEU A 35 -10.10 -9.50 9.37
C LEU A 35 -10.59 -9.40 7.93
N TRP A 36 -11.90 -9.22 7.72
CA TRP A 36 -12.44 -8.99 6.37
C TRP A 36 -11.87 -7.70 5.74
N TYR A 37 -11.88 -6.58 6.49
CA TYR A 37 -11.30 -5.33 6.01
C TYR A 37 -9.79 -5.44 5.78
N LEU A 38 -9.08 -6.21 6.62
CA LEU A 38 -7.65 -6.46 6.45
C LEU A 38 -7.38 -7.27 5.17
N ALA A 39 -8.17 -8.31 4.91
CA ALA A 39 -8.09 -9.08 3.67
C ALA A 39 -8.35 -8.20 2.44
N LEU A 40 -9.36 -7.32 2.49
CA LEU A 40 -9.63 -6.35 1.43
C LEU A 40 -8.47 -5.38 1.20
N SER A 41 -7.84 -4.87 2.25
CA SER A 41 -6.67 -4.01 2.14
C SER A 41 -5.55 -4.70 1.38
N PHE A 42 -5.17 -5.92 1.77
CA PHE A 42 -4.13 -6.65 1.06
C PHE A 42 -4.53 -7.04 -0.36
N LEU A 43 -5.81 -7.31 -0.63
CA LEU A 43 -6.30 -7.53 -1.98
C LEU A 43 -6.13 -6.28 -2.85
N PHE A 44 -6.52 -5.10 -2.35
CA PHE A 44 -6.35 -3.85 -3.08
C PHE A 44 -4.87 -3.47 -3.25
N LEU A 45 -4.02 -3.76 -2.27
CA LEU A 45 -2.58 -3.61 -2.41
C LEU A 45 -2.03 -4.51 -3.53
N SER A 46 -2.53 -5.75 -3.61
CA SER A 46 -2.16 -6.68 -4.68
C SER A 46 -2.62 -6.17 -6.05
N LEU A 47 -3.87 -5.73 -6.18
CA LEU A 47 -4.41 -5.18 -7.42
C LEU A 47 -3.69 -3.90 -7.85
N HIS A 48 -3.33 -3.03 -6.90
CA HIS A 48 -2.48 -1.88 -7.13
C HIS A 48 -1.15 -2.32 -7.76
N SER A 49 -0.42 -3.24 -7.12
CA SER A 49 0.86 -3.72 -7.61
C SER A 49 0.77 -4.49 -8.94
N PHE A 50 -0.30 -5.26 -9.18
CA PHE A 50 -0.56 -5.89 -10.48
C PHE A 50 -0.79 -4.84 -11.56
N SER A 51 -1.56 -3.78 -11.28
CA SER A 51 -1.83 -2.72 -12.25
C SER A 51 -0.56 -1.97 -12.65
N LEU A 52 0.42 -1.86 -11.76
CA LEU A 52 1.72 -1.24 -12.03
C LEU A 52 2.73 -2.16 -12.74
N SER A 53 2.56 -3.49 -12.65
CA SER A 53 3.50 -4.46 -13.23
C SER A 53 3.00 -5.05 -14.55
N VAL A 54 1.76 -5.56 -14.59
CA VAL A 54 1.22 -6.35 -15.70
C VAL A 54 1.28 -5.63 -17.05
N PRO A 55 0.84 -4.36 -17.18
CA PRO A 55 0.96 -3.60 -18.43
C PRO A 55 2.36 -3.62 -19.04
N SER A 56 3.38 -3.39 -18.22
CA SER A 56 4.77 -3.34 -18.65
C SER A 56 5.38 -4.71 -18.94
N LEU A 57 4.84 -5.78 -18.35
CA LEU A 57 5.25 -7.17 -18.63
C LEU A 57 4.61 -7.70 -19.92
N ILE A 58 3.39 -7.25 -20.26
CA ILE A 58 2.69 -7.61 -21.49
C ILE A 58 3.31 -6.86 -22.68
N ASP A 59 3.42 -5.53 -22.58
CA ASP A 59 3.96 -4.68 -23.65
C ASP A 59 4.76 -3.52 -23.06
N GLY A 60 6.01 -3.82 -22.69
CA GLY A 60 6.94 -2.86 -22.08
C GLY A 60 7.34 -1.67 -22.97
N LYS A 61 6.93 -1.66 -24.25
CA LYS A 61 7.16 -0.53 -25.17
C LYS A 61 5.95 0.41 -25.23
N ASN A 62 4.77 -0.05 -24.84
CA ASN A 62 3.55 0.72 -24.89
C ASN A 62 3.38 1.58 -23.63
N LEU A 63 4.00 2.76 -23.66
CA LEU A 63 3.96 3.71 -22.54
C LEU A 63 2.53 4.17 -22.18
N ILE A 64 1.62 4.20 -23.15
CA ILE A 64 0.21 4.55 -22.93
C ILE A 64 -0.47 3.48 -22.07
N LEU A 65 -0.28 2.20 -22.39
CA LEU A 65 -0.82 1.08 -21.61
C LEU A 65 -0.27 1.09 -20.18
N ILE A 66 1.02 1.38 -20.02
CA ILE A 66 1.68 1.49 -18.71
C ILE A 66 1.11 2.67 -17.90
N ALA A 67 0.87 3.82 -18.54
CA ALA A 67 0.25 4.99 -17.90
C ALA A 67 -1.19 4.70 -17.43
N TRP A 68 -2.00 4.00 -18.22
CA TRP A 68 -3.33 3.55 -17.79
C TRP A 68 -3.27 2.55 -16.63
N GLY A 69 -2.28 1.66 -16.65
CA GLY A 69 -1.95 0.79 -15.51
C GLY A 69 -1.70 1.57 -14.22
N TYR A 70 -0.96 2.68 -14.32
CA TYR A 70 -0.72 3.58 -13.20
C TYR A 70 -1.99 4.21 -12.66
N ILE A 71 -2.84 4.76 -13.53
CA ILE A 71 -4.12 5.37 -13.12
C ILE A 71 -5.01 4.33 -12.42
N LEU A 72 -5.12 3.13 -12.98
CA LEU A 72 -5.86 2.03 -12.35
C LEU A 72 -5.24 1.63 -11.00
N GLY A 73 -3.91 1.60 -10.92
CA GLY A 73 -3.18 1.39 -9.68
C GLY A 73 -3.54 2.43 -8.62
N MET A 74 -3.66 3.71 -8.99
CA MET A 74 -4.06 4.76 -8.05
C MET A 74 -5.47 4.55 -7.51
N ILE A 75 -6.42 4.09 -8.35
CA ILE A 75 -7.77 3.75 -7.87
C ILE A 75 -7.69 2.68 -6.77
N PHE A 76 -6.92 1.62 -7.00
CA PHE A 76 -6.74 0.56 -6.01
C PHE A 76 -6.00 1.04 -4.75
N LEU A 77 -5.03 1.96 -4.87
CA LEU A 77 -4.36 2.56 -3.72
C LEU A 77 -5.36 3.29 -2.81
N TYR A 78 -6.25 4.11 -3.35
CA TYR A 78 -7.25 4.81 -2.53
C TYR A 78 -8.29 3.85 -1.94
N LEU A 79 -8.67 2.80 -2.67
CA LEU A 79 -9.52 1.73 -2.12
C LEU A 79 -8.84 0.98 -0.96
N LEU A 80 -7.53 0.72 -1.08
CA LEU A 80 -6.69 0.18 0.00
C LEU A 80 -6.73 1.09 1.23
N LEU A 81 -6.52 2.40 1.06
CA LEU A 81 -6.53 3.35 2.19
C LEU A 81 -7.90 3.37 2.90
N LEU A 82 -9.00 3.35 2.12
CA LEU A 82 -10.36 3.30 2.66
C LEU A 82 -10.64 1.98 3.41
N SER A 83 -10.22 0.83 2.88
CA SER A 83 -10.40 -0.46 3.55
C SER A 83 -9.53 -0.58 4.80
N ALA A 84 -8.30 -0.09 4.74
CA ALA A 84 -7.38 -0.14 5.86
C ALA A 84 -7.87 0.75 7.02
N LEU A 85 -8.49 1.91 6.70
CA LEU A 85 -9.11 2.75 7.72
C LEU A 85 -10.22 1.99 8.47
N ARG A 86 -10.98 1.16 7.74
CA ARG A 86 -12.03 0.32 8.33
C ARG A 86 -11.47 -0.71 9.31
N VAL A 87 -10.26 -1.24 9.08
CA VAL A 87 -9.57 -2.11 10.03
C VAL A 87 -9.41 -1.41 11.37
N GLN A 88 -8.87 -0.19 11.38
CA GLN A 88 -8.63 0.58 12.61
C GLN A 88 -9.95 0.89 13.33
N THR A 89 -11.00 1.30 12.59
CA THR A 89 -12.31 1.60 13.19
C THR A 89 -13.05 0.37 13.73
N ALA A 90 -12.78 -0.82 13.17
CA ALA A 90 -13.41 -2.07 13.61
C ALA A 90 -12.76 -2.62 14.88
N LEU A 91 -11.46 -2.35 15.07
CA LEU A 91 -10.68 -2.88 16.18
C LEU A 91 -10.58 -1.91 17.36
N HIS A 92 -10.63 -0.60 17.13
CA HIS A 92 -10.32 0.40 18.15
C HIS A 92 -11.30 1.59 18.15
N ARG A 93 -11.90 1.89 19.31
CA ARG A 93 -12.86 3.01 19.52
C ARG A 93 -12.17 4.33 19.89
N GLY A 94 -11.06 4.65 19.22
CA GLY A 94 -10.25 5.84 19.50
C GLY A 94 -10.59 7.04 18.60
N PHE A 95 -9.62 7.95 18.45
CA PHE A 95 -9.71 9.14 17.59
C PHE A 95 -10.17 8.78 16.16
N MET A 96 -9.61 7.71 15.61
CA MET A 96 -9.89 7.20 14.27
C MET A 96 -11.34 6.77 14.08
N TRP A 97 -11.94 6.16 15.09
CA TRP A 97 -13.36 5.79 15.06
C TRP A 97 -14.25 7.03 15.04
N LYS A 98 -13.97 8.00 15.92
CA LYS A 98 -14.75 9.24 16.07
C LYS A 98 -14.75 10.11 14.80
N HIS A 99 -13.61 10.18 14.09
CA HIS A 99 -13.46 11.03 12.91
C HIS A 99 -13.45 10.24 11.59
N SER A 100 -13.81 8.94 11.64
CA SER A 100 -13.75 8.05 10.48
C SER A 100 -14.50 8.58 9.26
N PHE A 101 -15.67 9.22 9.45
CA PHE A 101 -16.42 9.83 8.35
C PHE A 101 -15.66 10.97 7.67
N ILE A 102 -15.06 11.86 8.45
CA ILE A 102 -14.29 13.00 7.94
C ILE A 102 -13.05 12.50 7.21
N ILE A 103 -12.30 11.57 7.82
CA ILE A 103 -11.09 11.00 7.23
C ILE A 103 -11.41 10.25 5.92
N ASN A 104 -12.48 9.45 5.89
CA ASN A 104 -12.95 8.81 4.66
C ASN A 104 -13.27 9.84 3.55
N THR A 105 -13.96 10.91 3.91
CA THR A 105 -14.35 11.97 2.96
C THR A 105 -13.11 12.67 2.40
N ILE A 106 -12.11 12.94 3.25
CA ILE A 106 -10.82 13.53 2.83
C ILE A 106 -10.07 12.57 1.90
N ILE A 107 -9.92 11.28 2.25
CA ILE A 107 -9.24 10.29 1.41
C ILE A 107 -9.95 10.15 0.05
N LEU A 108 -11.29 10.10 0.04
CA LEU A 108 -12.08 10.04 -1.18
C LEU A 108 -11.90 11.31 -2.03
N GLY A 109 -11.96 12.49 -1.41
CA GLY A 109 -11.78 13.77 -2.10
C GLY A 109 -10.39 13.91 -2.72
N ILE A 110 -9.34 13.53 -1.99
CA ILE A 110 -7.96 13.48 -2.51
C ILE A 110 -7.88 12.46 -3.65
N GLY A 111 -8.43 11.26 -3.47
CA GLY A 111 -8.41 10.21 -4.50
C GLY A 111 -9.06 10.64 -5.80
N VAL A 112 -10.28 11.19 -5.73
CA VAL A 112 -10.99 11.73 -6.91
C VAL A 112 -10.18 12.85 -7.56
N SER A 113 -9.62 13.76 -6.78
CA SER A 113 -8.79 14.87 -7.29
C SER A 113 -7.53 14.36 -7.99
N VAL A 114 -6.83 13.38 -7.40
CA VAL A 114 -5.64 12.78 -7.99
C VAL A 114 -5.96 12.06 -9.30
N ILE A 115 -7.01 11.24 -9.33
CA ILE A 115 -7.43 10.57 -10.56
C ILE A 115 -7.83 11.58 -11.64
N TRP A 116 -8.58 12.63 -11.26
CA TRP A 116 -8.93 13.71 -12.18
C TRP A 116 -7.69 14.39 -12.77
N ILE A 117 -6.70 14.75 -11.94
CA ILE A 117 -5.44 15.35 -12.40
C ILE A 117 -4.71 14.40 -13.35
N LEU A 118 -4.57 13.12 -13.01
CA LEU A 118 -3.84 12.15 -13.84
C LEU A 118 -4.50 11.90 -15.21
N VAL A 119 -5.84 11.99 -15.29
CA VAL A 119 -6.58 11.82 -16.55
C VAL A 119 -6.58 13.11 -17.37
N SER A 120 -6.71 14.27 -16.73
CA SER A 120 -6.76 15.57 -17.42
C SER A 120 -5.38 16.08 -17.85
N ASP A 121 -4.34 15.78 -17.06
CA ASP A 121 -2.93 16.08 -17.32
C ASP A 121 -2.15 14.77 -17.51
N PHE A 122 -2.45 14.09 -18.62
CA PHE A 122 -1.95 12.76 -18.90
C PHE A 122 -0.50 12.80 -19.39
N HIS A 123 0.42 12.37 -18.53
CA HIS A 123 1.84 12.23 -18.85
C HIS A 123 2.24 10.78 -19.07
N LEU A 124 3.16 10.57 -20.01
CA LEU A 124 3.76 9.27 -20.26
C LEU A 124 4.92 9.01 -19.29
N PRO A 125 5.05 7.76 -18.80
CA PRO A 125 6.17 7.37 -17.96
C PRO A 125 7.49 7.37 -18.75
N VAL A 126 8.60 7.58 -18.05
CA VAL A 126 9.95 7.51 -18.58
C VAL A 126 10.63 6.25 -18.04
N ILE A 127 11.24 5.45 -18.91
CA ILE A 127 11.95 4.22 -18.52
C ILE A 127 13.45 4.48 -18.60
N SER A 128 14.15 4.29 -17.47
CA SER A 128 15.61 4.41 -17.41
C SER A 128 16.29 3.31 -18.24
N PRO A 129 17.55 3.49 -18.69
CA PRO A 129 18.31 2.42 -19.35
C PRO A 129 18.47 1.15 -18.50
N ARG A 130 18.34 1.26 -17.17
CA ARG A 130 18.38 0.12 -16.24
C ARG A 130 17.01 -0.55 -16.05
N GLY A 131 15.96 -0.03 -16.67
CA GLY A 131 14.61 -0.59 -16.60
C GLY A 131 13.79 -0.10 -15.41
N THR A 132 14.15 1.03 -14.81
CA THR A 132 13.36 1.70 -13.77
C THR A 132 12.29 2.57 -14.41
N ILE A 133 11.04 2.46 -13.95
CA ILE A 133 9.92 3.27 -14.45
C ILE A 133 9.76 4.51 -13.56
N PHE A 134 9.87 5.68 -14.16
CA PHE A 134 9.45 6.96 -13.59
C PHE A 134 8.07 7.32 -14.12
N TRP A 135 7.10 7.46 -13.23
CA TRP A 135 5.72 7.70 -13.63
C TRP A 135 5.49 9.09 -14.24
N ASN A 136 6.42 10.03 -14.04
CA ASN A 136 6.41 11.38 -14.63
C ASN A 136 5.06 12.10 -14.46
N VAL A 137 4.42 11.91 -13.31
CA VAL A 137 3.09 12.44 -13.05
C VAL A 137 3.12 13.92 -12.74
N ASN A 138 1.97 14.58 -12.84
CA ASN A 138 1.81 15.94 -12.33
C ASN A 138 2.32 16.01 -10.86
N PRO A 139 3.22 16.96 -10.52
CA PRO A 139 3.81 17.04 -9.18
C PRO A 139 2.76 17.14 -8.07
N VAL A 140 1.64 17.82 -8.30
CA VAL A 140 0.56 17.93 -7.31
C VAL A 140 -0.06 16.57 -7.02
N ALA A 141 -0.33 15.77 -8.05
CA ALA A 141 -0.86 14.41 -7.88
C ALA A 141 0.15 13.48 -7.16
N GLY A 142 1.43 13.59 -7.52
CA GLY A 142 2.51 12.84 -6.87
C GLY A 142 2.65 13.18 -5.38
N TRP A 143 2.70 14.46 -5.03
CA TRP A 143 2.78 14.93 -3.64
C TRP A 143 1.54 14.61 -2.83
N LEU A 144 0.33 14.82 -3.38
CA LEU A 144 -0.92 14.47 -2.70
C LEU A 144 -0.94 12.98 -2.35
N THR A 145 -0.58 12.11 -3.29
CA THR A 145 -0.55 10.67 -3.08
C THR A 145 0.55 10.29 -2.08
N GLY A 146 1.78 10.80 -2.25
CA GLY A 146 2.91 10.53 -1.37
C GLY A 146 2.69 10.96 0.08
N ILE A 147 2.18 12.18 0.30
CA ILE A 147 1.85 12.67 1.65
C ILE A 147 0.72 11.86 2.25
N THR A 148 -0.32 11.53 1.47
CA THR A 148 -1.44 10.71 1.96
C THR A 148 -0.96 9.33 2.38
N SER A 149 -0.10 8.68 1.58
CA SER A 149 0.53 7.41 1.93
C SER A 149 1.39 7.52 3.19
N LEU A 150 2.19 8.58 3.35
CA LEU A 150 3.00 8.80 4.55
C LEU A 150 2.12 8.96 5.80
N ILE A 151 1.14 9.87 5.77
CA ILE A 151 0.23 10.11 6.88
C ILE A 151 -0.48 8.80 7.26
N TYR A 152 -0.97 8.07 6.27
CA TYR A 152 -1.66 6.81 6.52
C TYR A 152 -0.73 5.73 7.10
N GLY A 153 0.51 5.62 6.60
CA GLY A 153 1.52 4.73 7.16
C GLY A 153 1.86 5.04 8.62
N LEU A 154 1.95 6.33 8.98
CA LEU A 154 2.14 6.76 10.37
C LEU A 154 0.93 6.42 11.25
N MET A 155 -0.29 6.60 10.73
CA MET A 155 -1.52 6.22 11.46
C MET A 155 -1.61 4.70 11.69
N TRP A 156 -1.17 3.91 10.70
CA TRP A 156 -1.03 2.46 10.83
C TRP A 156 0.00 2.08 11.90
N ALA A 157 1.13 2.77 11.90
CA ALA A 157 2.19 2.56 12.87
C ALA A 157 1.74 2.86 14.31
N ASP A 158 1.08 3.99 14.51
CA ASP A 158 0.52 4.42 15.80
C ASP A 158 -0.52 3.42 16.31
N PHE A 159 -1.44 2.96 15.45
CA PHE A 159 -2.44 1.95 15.80
C PHE A 159 -1.79 0.68 16.38
N PHE A 160 -0.82 0.09 15.69
CA PHE A 160 -0.17 -1.13 16.17
C PHE A 160 0.68 -0.90 17.42
N GLN A 161 1.29 0.27 17.55
CA GLN A 161 2.04 0.62 18.75
C GLN A 161 1.12 0.76 19.98
N GLN A 162 -0.11 1.23 19.81
CA GLN A 162 -1.11 1.26 20.89
C GLN A 162 -1.60 -0.14 21.25
N GLU A 163 -1.93 -0.97 20.25
CA GLU A 163 -2.39 -2.35 20.47
C GLU A 163 -1.32 -3.22 21.16
N LYS A 164 -0.03 -2.98 20.88
CA LYS A 164 1.08 -3.61 21.60
C LYS A 164 0.96 -3.49 23.12
N ASN A 165 0.49 -2.35 23.63
CA ASN A 165 0.38 -2.12 25.06
C ASN A 165 -0.82 -2.85 25.70
N MET A 166 -1.78 -3.29 24.88
CA MET A 166 -2.99 -3.99 25.33
C MET A 166 -2.83 -5.52 25.36
N VAL A 167 -1.83 -6.07 24.66
CA VAL A 167 -1.60 -7.51 24.60
C VAL A 167 -0.64 -7.97 25.69
N SER A 168 -0.97 -9.06 26.39
CA SER A 168 -0.14 -9.62 27.47
C SER A 168 1.07 -10.42 26.96
N GLN A 169 0.90 -11.19 25.89
CA GLN A 169 1.92 -12.10 25.36
C GLN A 169 3.06 -11.36 24.65
N ASN A 170 4.32 -11.65 25.02
CA ASN A 170 5.51 -11.02 24.44
C ASN A 170 5.64 -11.22 22.92
N LEU A 171 5.33 -12.41 22.41
CA LEU A 171 5.39 -12.67 20.96
C LEU A 171 4.42 -11.77 20.19
N SER A 172 3.21 -11.58 20.70
CA SER A 172 2.23 -10.68 20.10
C SER A 172 2.69 -9.23 20.16
N LYS A 173 3.34 -8.79 21.25
CA LYS A 173 3.96 -7.45 21.32
C LYS A 173 5.05 -7.25 20.27
N ILE A 174 5.87 -8.27 20.02
CA ILE A 174 6.90 -8.25 18.97
C ILE A 174 6.23 -8.11 17.60
N LYS A 175 5.21 -8.92 17.30
CA LYS A 175 4.44 -8.83 16.04
C LYS A 175 3.84 -7.44 15.82
N MET A 176 3.20 -6.87 16.85
CA MET A 176 2.66 -5.51 16.76
C MET A 176 3.75 -4.46 16.54
N SER A 177 4.94 -4.62 17.14
CA SER A 177 6.08 -3.71 16.89
C SER A 177 6.57 -3.80 15.45
N ILE A 178 6.63 -5.01 14.87
CA ILE A 178 7.01 -5.23 13.48
C ILE A 178 5.98 -4.60 12.54
N LEU A 179 4.68 -4.82 12.78
CA LEU A 179 3.60 -4.22 11.99
C LEU A 179 3.54 -2.69 12.12
N SER A 180 3.96 -2.15 13.26
CA SER A 180 4.10 -0.71 13.44
C SER A 180 5.22 -0.15 12.56
N PHE A 181 6.39 -0.79 12.60
CA PHE A 181 7.53 -0.42 11.76
C PHE A 181 7.23 -0.57 10.27
N ASP A 182 6.50 -1.63 9.89
CA ASP A 182 5.98 -1.87 8.54
C ASP A 182 5.13 -0.69 8.03
N GLY A 183 4.24 -0.15 8.87
CA GLY A 183 3.46 1.05 8.54
C GLY A 183 4.32 2.26 8.20
N ILE A 184 5.37 2.52 8.99
CA ILE A 184 6.32 3.62 8.73
C ILE A 184 7.05 3.40 7.40
N MET A 185 7.52 2.17 7.18
CA MET A 185 8.23 1.80 5.94
C MET A 185 7.35 1.98 4.71
N LEU A 186 6.10 1.52 4.74
CA LEU A 186 5.15 1.69 3.65
C LEU A 186 4.83 3.17 3.38
N GLY A 187 4.70 3.98 4.45
CA GLY A 187 4.48 5.41 4.33
C GLY A 187 5.66 6.13 3.66
N ILE A 188 6.88 5.85 4.09
CA ILE A 188 8.10 6.41 3.48
C ILE A 188 8.29 5.90 2.05
N ALA A 189 8.05 4.61 1.80
CA ALA A 189 8.10 4.01 0.47
C ALA A 189 7.14 4.72 -0.49
N GLY A 190 5.89 4.93 -0.08
CA GLY A 190 4.89 5.64 -0.86
C GLY A 190 5.32 7.06 -1.18
N LEU A 191 5.79 7.82 -0.18
CA LEU A 191 6.30 9.17 -0.41
C LEU A 191 7.42 9.17 -1.45
N LEU A 192 8.47 8.36 -1.22
CA LEU A 192 9.63 8.30 -2.11
C LEU A 192 9.24 7.91 -3.54
N VAL A 193 8.41 6.88 -3.73
CA VAL A 193 8.03 6.40 -5.06
C VAL A 193 7.17 7.42 -5.81
N PHE A 194 6.24 8.10 -5.13
CA PHE A 194 5.32 9.03 -5.81
C PHE A 194 5.90 10.42 -6.04
N THR A 195 6.91 10.83 -5.26
CA THR A 195 7.59 12.12 -5.44
C THR A 195 8.98 12.01 -6.06
N SER A 196 9.44 10.80 -6.39
CA SER A 196 10.82 10.59 -6.85
C SER A 196 11.10 11.31 -8.16
N ASN A 197 12.23 12.02 -8.21
CA ASN A 197 12.78 12.58 -9.45
C ASN A 197 14.06 11.87 -9.90
N ASN A 198 14.54 10.89 -9.13
CA ASN A 198 15.75 10.14 -9.45
C ASN A 198 15.58 8.65 -9.16
N GLU A 199 16.43 7.85 -9.83
CA GLU A 199 16.38 6.39 -9.77
C GLU A 199 16.60 5.84 -8.36
N THR A 200 17.47 6.49 -7.59
CA THR A 200 17.85 6.06 -6.25
C THR A 200 16.66 6.10 -5.31
N GLU A 201 15.90 7.19 -5.29
CA GLU A 201 14.67 7.34 -4.50
C GLU A 201 13.64 6.27 -4.87
N THR A 202 13.43 6.04 -6.16
CA THR A 202 12.51 5.01 -6.65
C THR A 202 12.95 3.62 -6.16
N ILE A 203 14.22 3.24 -6.31
CA ILE A 203 14.72 1.92 -5.89
C ILE A 203 14.64 1.74 -4.38
N ILE A 204 15.01 2.76 -3.60
CA ILE A 204 14.91 2.72 -2.13
C ILE A 204 13.45 2.52 -1.72
N GLY A 205 12.53 3.29 -2.32
CA GLY A 205 11.11 3.18 -2.04
C GLY A 205 10.55 1.77 -2.34
N HIS A 206 10.89 1.18 -3.49
CA HIS A 206 10.50 -0.21 -3.81
C HIS A 206 11.11 -1.24 -2.85
N SER A 207 12.37 -1.05 -2.46
CA SER A 207 13.04 -1.95 -1.52
C SER A 207 12.38 -1.91 -0.14
N LEU A 208 12.00 -0.72 0.33
CA LEU A 208 11.25 -0.54 1.57
C LEU A 208 9.87 -1.22 1.49
N PHE A 209 9.16 -1.07 0.37
CA PHE A 209 7.87 -1.73 0.13
C PHE A 209 7.95 -3.26 0.19
N ILE A 210 8.98 -3.85 -0.42
CA ILE A 210 9.17 -5.31 -0.40
C ILE A 210 9.54 -5.79 0.99
N LEU A 211 10.45 -5.10 1.66
CA LEU A 211 10.86 -5.46 3.02
C LEU A 211 9.67 -5.36 3.98
N ALA A 212 8.82 -4.34 3.84
CA ALA A 212 7.53 -4.22 4.51
C ALA A 212 6.65 -5.48 4.31
N CYS A 213 6.38 -5.85 3.04
CA CYS A 213 5.60 -7.03 2.71
C CYS A 213 6.16 -8.34 3.29
N VAL A 214 7.50 -8.50 3.28
CA VAL A 214 8.19 -9.66 3.87
C VAL A 214 8.01 -9.69 5.38
N LEU A 215 8.16 -8.55 6.06
CA LEU A 215 7.93 -8.43 7.49
C LEU A 215 6.49 -8.77 7.85
N THR A 216 5.51 -8.25 7.11
CA THR A 216 4.10 -8.60 7.30
C THR A 216 3.89 -10.12 7.19
N LEU A 217 4.43 -10.74 6.14
CA LEU A 217 4.29 -12.18 5.92
C LEU A 217 4.88 -13.00 7.08
N ILE A 218 6.07 -12.63 7.56
CA ILE A 218 6.71 -13.27 8.71
C ILE A 218 5.83 -13.14 9.96
N THR A 219 5.26 -11.96 10.23
CA THR A 219 4.39 -11.76 11.41
C THR A 219 3.15 -12.64 11.40
N LEU A 220 2.61 -12.92 10.22
CA LEU A 220 1.42 -13.76 10.04
C LEU A 220 1.72 -15.26 10.16
N ILE A 221 2.88 -15.70 9.68
CA ILE A 221 3.29 -17.12 9.73
C ILE A 221 3.73 -17.54 11.14
N LEU A 222 4.36 -16.64 11.90
CA LEU A 222 4.82 -16.96 13.26
C LEU A 222 3.63 -17.44 14.12
N PRO A 223 3.61 -18.68 14.63
CA PRO A 223 2.46 -19.17 15.39
C PRO A 223 2.40 -18.46 16.75
N SER A 224 1.26 -17.83 17.06
CA SER A 224 0.98 -17.42 18.43
C SER A 224 0.60 -18.68 19.22
N LYS A 225 1.41 -19.08 20.20
CA LYS A 225 1.03 -20.17 21.11
C LYS A 225 -0.27 -19.76 21.82
N LYS A 226 -1.28 -20.63 21.73
CA LYS A 226 -2.54 -20.51 22.45
C LYS A 226 -2.28 -20.53 23.95
#